data_AF-A0A920BK27-F1
#
_entry.id   AF-A0A920BK27-F1
#
_cell.length_a   1.000
_cell.length_b   1.000
_cell.length_c   1.000
_cell.angle_alpha   90.00
_cell.angle_beta   90.00
_cell.angle_gamma   90.00
#
_symmetry.space_group_name_H-M   'P 1'
#
loop_
_entity.id
_entity.type
_entity.pdbx_description
1 polymer ?
#
loop_
_entity_poly.entity_id
_entity_poly.type
_entity_poly.pdbx_seq_one_letter_code
_entity_poly.pdbx_strand_id
1 'polypeptide(L)'
;MLDDKASSIYTGLIQVHKEASGTNAYQTNRTIKLSEDTWAESVPNLEIENNDVRCSHASTVSPVDDDQRFYLESRGIPTESVDQLIVQGFLNEVVQKLPIESVNNTILQMLLAKQQSGGL
;
A
#
# COMPACT_ATOMS: atom_id res chain seq x y z
N MET A 1 -1.54 -5.07 1.98
CA MET A 1 -2.18 -6.06 1.10
C MET A 1 -2.69 -7.16 1.98
N LEU A 2 -3.92 -7.62 1.77
CA LEU A 2 -4.58 -8.63 2.61
C LEU A 2 -5.18 -9.69 1.71
N ASP A 3 -5.02 -10.95 2.07
CA ASP A 3 -5.59 -12.09 1.34
C ASP A 3 -6.30 -13.06 2.29
N ASP A 4 -7.01 -14.04 1.74
CA ASP A 4 -7.83 -15.02 2.47
C ASP A 4 -8.75 -14.34 3.50
N LYS A 5 -8.45 -14.55 4.79
CA LYS A 5 -9.20 -14.03 5.95
C LYS A 5 -8.36 -13.04 6.76
N ALA A 6 -7.32 -12.47 6.16
CA ALA A 6 -6.41 -11.56 6.83
C ALA A 6 -7.14 -10.30 7.31
N SER A 7 -6.72 -9.81 8.48
CA SER A 7 -7.22 -8.59 9.09
C SER A 7 -6.06 -7.66 9.43
N SER A 8 -6.21 -6.37 9.16
CA SER A 8 -5.18 -5.37 9.44
C SER A 8 -5.75 -4.08 10.00
N ILE A 9 -5.07 -3.51 10.99
CA ILE A 9 -5.32 -2.17 11.48
C ILE A 9 -4.04 -1.36 11.27
N TYR A 10 -4.15 -0.25 10.56
CA TYR A 10 -3.09 0.74 10.48
C TYR A 10 -3.44 1.96 11.32
N THR A 11 -2.50 2.38 12.16
CA THR A 11 -2.54 3.68 12.83
C THR A 11 -1.25 4.42 12.56
N GLY A 12 -1.35 5.73 12.37
CA GLY A 12 -0.21 6.62 12.24
C GLY A 12 -0.52 7.96 12.87
N LEU A 13 0.50 8.64 13.38
CA LEU A 13 0.40 9.96 13.99
C LEU A 13 1.51 10.84 13.42
N ILE A 14 1.14 11.96 12.79
CA ILE A 14 2.04 13.09 12.61
C ILE A 14 1.77 14.06 13.74
N GLN A 15 2.78 14.27 14.59
CA GLN A 15 2.74 15.27 15.66
C GLN A 15 3.69 16.41 15.30
N VAL A 16 3.19 17.63 15.33
CA VAL A 16 3.93 18.86 15.08
C VAL A 16 3.87 19.72 16.33
N HIS A 17 5.02 19.86 17.00
CA HIS A 17 5.16 20.71 18.18
C HIS A 17 5.18 22.21 17.83
N LYS A 18 4.89 23.04 18.82
CA LYS A 18 4.82 24.51 18.70
C LYS A 18 6.09 25.13 18.09
N GLU A 19 7.26 24.57 18.35
CA GLU A 19 8.55 25.10 17.87
C GLU A 19 8.88 24.67 16.43
N ALA A 20 8.11 23.74 15.84
CA ALA A 20 8.40 23.10 14.56
C ALA A 20 7.90 23.90 13.34
N SER A 21 8.28 25.17 13.25
CA SER A 21 7.95 26.06 12.12
C SER A 21 8.56 25.55 10.81
N GLY A 22 7.84 25.71 9.71
CA GLY A 22 8.25 25.24 8.38
C GLY A 22 8.15 23.73 8.17
N THR A 23 7.54 22.98 9.10
CA THR A 23 7.39 21.52 8.96
C THR A 23 6.61 21.18 7.69
N ASN A 24 7.14 20.21 6.94
CA ASN A 24 6.49 19.65 5.77
C ASN A 24 6.42 18.13 5.88
N ALA A 25 5.21 17.60 6.12
CA ALA A 25 5.00 16.19 6.40
C ALA A 25 3.81 15.62 5.59
N TYR A 26 4.01 14.42 5.05
CA TYR A 26 3.00 13.72 4.27
C TYR A 26 2.94 12.25 4.70
N GLN A 27 1.75 11.76 4.97
CA GLN A 27 1.53 10.35 5.28
C GLN A 27 0.56 9.73 4.29
N THR A 28 0.93 8.61 3.66
CA THR A 28 0.06 7.88 2.75
C THR A 28 -0.02 6.42 3.17
N ASN A 29 -1.23 5.93 3.46
CA ASN A 29 -1.54 4.51 3.57
C ASN A 29 -2.37 4.07 2.36
N ARG A 30 -1.94 3.00 1.70
CA ARG A 30 -2.75 2.30 0.71
C ARG A 30 -2.84 0.84 1.10
N THR A 31 -4.05 0.33 1.22
CA THR A 31 -4.31 -1.08 1.51
C THR A 31 -5.19 -1.67 0.42
N ILE A 32 -4.69 -2.73 -0.21
CA ILE A 32 -5.43 -3.51 -1.21
C ILE A 32 -5.92 -4.83 -0.59
N LYS A 33 -7.20 -5.13 -0.80
CA LYS A 33 -7.87 -6.39 -0.43
C LYS A 33 -7.89 -7.32 -1.64
N LEU A 34 -7.31 -8.51 -1.51
CA LEU A 34 -7.29 -9.53 -2.58
C LEU A 34 -8.48 -10.49 -2.49
N SER A 35 -9.00 -10.70 -1.28
CA SER A 35 -10.13 -11.59 -0.99
C SER A 35 -11.29 -10.84 -0.32
N GLU A 36 -12.53 -11.26 -0.58
CA GLU A 36 -13.73 -10.64 -0.02
C GLU A 36 -13.78 -10.72 1.52
N ASP A 37 -13.34 -11.85 2.07
CA ASP A 37 -13.31 -12.18 3.50
C ASP A 37 -12.28 -11.37 4.32
N THR A 38 -11.48 -10.52 3.67
CA THR A 38 -10.48 -9.69 4.35
C THR A 38 -11.11 -8.48 5.03
N TRP A 39 -10.47 -7.99 6.08
CA TRP A 39 -10.91 -6.80 6.80
C TRP A 39 -9.75 -5.83 7.05
N ALA A 40 -9.98 -4.53 6.83
CA ALA A 40 -8.97 -3.54 7.09
C ALA A 40 -9.56 -2.26 7.67
N GLU A 41 -8.85 -1.70 8.63
CA GLU A 41 -9.12 -0.38 9.18
C GLU A 41 -7.85 0.46 9.10
N SER A 42 -8.00 1.74 8.79
CA SER A 42 -6.88 2.68 8.71
C SER A 42 -7.27 3.99 9.38
N VAL A 43 -6.54 4.33 10.45
CA VAL A 43 -6.80 5.47 11.34
C VAL A 43 -5.58 6.38 11.37
N PRO A 44 -5.40 7.26 10.36
CA PRO A 44 -4.32 8.23 10.37
C PRO A 44 -4.71 9.47 11.21
N ASN A 45 -3.80 9.95 12.06
CA ASN A 45 -4.02 11.06 12.98
C ASN A 45 -3.03 12.19 12.71
N LEU A 46 -3.49 13.42 12.91
CA LEU A 46 -2.67 14.64 12.87
C LEU A 46 -2.87 15.41 14.16
N GLU A 47 -1.77 15.74 14.84
CA GLU A 47 -1.75 16.60 16.01
C GLU A 47 -0.83 17.79 15.72
N ILE A 48 -1.42 18.96 15.44
CA ILE A 48 -0.69 20.12 14.93
C ILE A 48 -0.81 21.27 15.92
N GLU A 49 0.30 21.63 16.55
CA GLU A 49 0.39 22.76 17.49
C GLU A 49 1.03 24.01 16.89
N ASN A 50 1.41 23.98 15.61
CA ASN A 50 2.06 25.09 14.89
C ASN A 50 1.29 25.44 13.61
N ASN A 51 1.10 26.73 13.35
CA ASN A 51 0.35 27.24 12.20
C ASN A 51 1.18 27.36 10.90
N ASP A 52 2.51 27.43 11.01
CA ASP A 52 3.43 27.54 9.87
C ASP A 52 3.90 26.15 9.42
N VAL A 53 2.97 25.34 8.90
CA VAL A 53 3.26 23.99 8.43
C VAL A 53 2.48 23.61 7.18
N ARG A 54 2.97 22.57 6.50
CA ARG A 54 2.24 21.83 5.46
C ARG A 54 2.20 20.37 5.85
N CYS A 55 1.05 19.93 6.36
CA CYS A 55 0.85 18.55 6.76
C CYS A 55 -0.38 17.98 6.04
N SER A 56 -0.28 16.77 5.51
CA SER A 56 -1.46 16.03 5.08
C SER A 56 -1.31 14.53 5.28
N HIS A 57 -2.45 13.87 5.31
CA HIS A 57 -2.52 12.43 5.25
C HIS A 57 -3.47 11.96 4.14
N ALA A 58 -3.22 10.78 3.61
CA ALA A 58 -4.09 10.09 2.67
C ALA A 58 -4.17 8.63 3.09
N SER A 59 -5.38 8.07 3.07
CA SER A 59 -5.60 6.68 3.43
C SER A 59 -6.66 6.08 2.54
N THR A 60 -6.33 4.94 1.90
CA THR A 60 -7.27 4.20 1.06
C THR A 60 -7.27 2.71 1.43
N VAL A 61 -8.47 2.14 1.52
CA VAL A 61 -8.69 0.70 1.60
C VAL A 61 -9.63 0.35 0.45
N SER A 62 -9.21 -0.54 -0.44
CA SER A 62 -10.05 -0.95 -1.57
C SER A 62 -9.79 -2.40 -1.97
N PRO A 63 -10.76 -3.09 -2.58
CA PRO A 63 -10.48 -4.31 -3.32
C PRO A 63 -9.59 -4.02 -4.54
N VAL A 64 -9.14 -5.08 -5.20
CA VAL A 64 -8.64 -5.01 -6.57
C VAL A 64 -9.75 -4.42 -7.46
N ASP A 65 -9.37 -3.51 -8.36
CA ASP A 65 -10.29 -2.86 -9.29
C ASP A 65 -10.67 -3.81 -10.45
N ASP A 66 -11.97 -4.08 -10.60
CA ASP A 66 -12.50 -4.97 -11.64
C ASP A 66 -12.25 -4.44 -13.05
N ASP A 67 -12.21 -3.12 -13.24
CA ASP A 67 -11.87 -2.53 -14.54
C ASP A 67 -10.41 -2.80 -14.90
N GLN A 68 -9.51 -2.82 -13.90
CA GLN A 68 -8.10 -3.20 -14.11
C GLN A 68 -7.97 -4.68 -14.45
N ARG A 69 -8.73 -5.55 -13.78
CA ARG A 69 -8.78 -6.99 -14.10
C ARG A 69 -9.26 -7.19 -15.53
N PHE A 70 -10.44 -6.66 -15.85
CA PHE A 70 -11.04 -6.74 -17.18
C PHE A 70 -10.10 -6.21 -18.27
N TYR A 71 -9.45 -5.08 -18.01
CA TYR A 71 -8.49 -4.50 -18.95
C TYR A 71 -7.33 -5.46 -19.24
N LEU A 72 -6.71 -6.05 -18.22
CA LEU A 72 -5.60 -6.98 -18.38
C LEU A 72 -6.04 -8.26 -19.11
N GLU A 73 -7.19 -8.83 -18.75
CA GLU A 73 -7.75 -10.01 -19.41
C GLU A 73 -8.09 -9.74 -20.89
N SER A 74 -8.65 -8.57 -21.20
CA SER A 74 -8.96 -8.15 -22.58
C SER A 74 -7.71 -8.06 -23.48
N ARG A 75 -6.52 -7.98 -22.87
CA ARG A 75 -5.22 -7.99 -23.55
C ARG A 75 -4.61 -9.39 -23.67
N GLY A 76 -5.36 -10.43 -23.32
CA GLY A 76 -4.95 -11.83 -23.46
C GLY A 76 -4.12 -12.35 -22.30
N ILE A 77 -4.09 -11.63 -21.17
CA ILE A 77 -3.43 -12.12 -19.95
C ILE A 77 -4.32 -13.19 -19.31
N PRO A 78 -3.79 -14.38 -18.97
CA PRO A 78 -4.56 -15.42 -18.27
C PRO A 78 -5.09 -14.91 -16.92
N THR A 79 -6.36 -15.19 -16.62
CA THR A 79 -7.02 -14.80 -15.36
C THR A 79 -6.20 -15.16 -14.12
N GLU A 80 -5.59 -16.35 -14.11
CA GLU A 80 -4.70 -16.84 -13.05
C GLU A 80 -3.45 -15.98 -12.79
N SER A 81 -3.04 -15.16 -13.77
CA SER A 81 -1.88 -14.27 -13.71
C SER A 81 -2.23 -12.79 -13.48
N VAL A 82 -3.50 -12.40 -13.62
CA VAL A 82 -3.95 -11.01 -13.52
C VAL A 82 -3.66 -10.43 -12.13
N ASP A 83 -4.05 -11.16 -11.08
CA ASP A 83 -3.88 -10.71 -9.69
C ASP A 83 -2.42 -10.59 -9.32
N GLN A 84 -1.59 -11.50 -9.81
CA GLN A 84 -0.14 -11.43 -9.61
C GLN A 84 0.45 -10.18 -10.23
N LEU A 85 0.00 -9.78 -11.43
CA LEU A 85 0.48 -8.56 -12.10
C LEU A 85 0.02 -7.29 -11.37
N ILE A 86 -1.23 -7.24 -10.91
CA ILE A 86 -1.74 -6.10 -10.14
C ILE A 86 -0.97 -5.97 -8.81
N VAL A 87 -0.80 -7.08 -8.09
CA VAL A 87 -0.03 -7.13 -6.84
C VAL A 87 1.42 -6.71 -7.07
N GLN A 88 2.05 -7.21 -8.13
CA GLN A 88 3.42 -6.83 -8.49
C GLN A 88 3.52 -5.33 -8.73
N GLY A 89 2.61 -4.74 -9.50
CA GLY A 89 2.57 -3.29 -9.72
C GLY A 89 2.42 -2.51 -8.42
N PHE A 90 1.53 -2.95 -7.54
CA PHE A 90 1.30 -2.35 -6.23
C PHE A 90 2.55 -2.38 -5.34
N LEU A 91 3.22 -3.53 -5.23
CA LEU A 91 4.43 -3.70 -4.43
C LEU A 91 5.62 -2.93 -5.02
N ASN A 92 5.72 -2.87 -6.34
CA ASN A 92 6.82 -2.24 -7.04
C ASN A 92 6.89 -0.72 -6.74
N GLU A 93 5.76 -0.04 -6.51
CA GLU A 93 5.74 1.38 -6.10
C GLU A 93 6.50 1.62 -4.78
N VAL A 94 6.47 0.66 -3.86
CA VAL A 94 7.18 0.74 -2.57
C VAL A 94 8.62 0.28 -2.71
N VAL A 95 8.84 -0.86 -3.37
CA VAL A 95 10.18 -1.45 -3.52
C VAL A 95 11.12 -0.53 -4.31
N GLN A 96 10.64 0.15 -5.35
CA GLN A 96 11.47 1.08 -6.13
C GLN A 96 11.95 2.30 -5.34
N LYS A 97 11.35 2.62 -4.19
CA LYS A 97 11.77 3.72 -3.32
C LYS A 97 12.88 3.33 -2.35
N LEU A 98 13.25 2.05 -2.28
CA LEU A 98 14.34 1.61 -1.42
C LEU A 98 15.67 2.19 -1.92
N PRO A 99 16.56 2.62 -1.00
CA PRO A 99 17.78 3.35 -1.35
C PRO A 99 18.84 2.47 -2.02
N ILE A 100 18.75 1.15 -1.89
CA ILE A 100 19.73 0.20 -2.40
C ILE A 100 19.10 -0.53 -3.59
N GLU A 101 19.29 -0.02 -4.79
CA GLU A 101 18.66 -0.57 -6.00
C GLU A 101 19.01 -2.05 -6.25
N SER A 102 20.22 -2.46 -5.85
CA SER A 102 20.69 -3.83 -6.05
C SER A 102 19.86 -4.88 -5.30
N VAL A 103 19.10 -4.50 -4.27
CA VAL A 103 18.24 -5.45 -3.53
C VAL A 103 16.78 -5.40 -3.96
N ASN A 104 16.38 -4.42 -4.78
CA ASN A 104 14.98 -4.21 -5.16
C ASN A 104 14.38 -5.46 -5.84
N ASN A 105 15.09 -6.02 -6.81
CA ASN A 105 14.64 -7.23 -7.50
C ASN A 105 14.53 -8.42 -6.54
N THR A 106 15.51 -8.62 -5.66
CA THR A 106 15.48 -9.70 -4.68
C THR A 106 14.29 -9.56 -3.73
N ILE A 107 14.05 -8.37 -3.18
CA ILE A 107 12.94 -8.10 -2.27
C ILE A 107 11.60 -8.31 -2.97
N LEU A 108 11.45 -7.78 -4.19
CA LEU A 108 10.21 -7.96 -4.96
C LEU A 108 9.91 -9.44 -5.20
N GLN A 109 10.91 -10.21 -5.62
CA GLN A 109 10.75 -11.66 -5.84
C GLN A 109 10.40 -12.40 -4.55
N MET A 110 11.00 -12.04 -3.41
CA MET A 110 10.66 -12.63 -2.11
C MET A 110 9.21 -12.32 -1.70
N LEU A 111 8.73 -11.10 -1.94
CA LEU A 111 7.35 -10.71 -1.63
C LEU A 111 6.33 -11.43 -2.52
N LEU A 112 6.61 -11.56 -3.82
CA LEU A 112 5.76 -12.28 -4.76
C LEU A 112 5.70 -13.79 -4.43
N ALA A 113 6.84 -14.40 -4.13
CA ALA A 113 6.88 -15.79 -3.69
C ALA A 113 6.08 -16.00 -2.39
N LYS A 114 6.15 -15.04 -1.45
CA LYS A 114 5.37 -15.09 -0.22
C LYS A 114 3.86 -15.03 -0.48
N GLN A 115 3.42 -14.17 -1.41
CA GLN A 115 2.02 -14.08 -1.80
C GLN A 115 1.50 -15.40 -2.39
N GLN A 116 2.26 -16.05 -3.27
CA GLN A 116 1.89 -17.34 -3.85
C GLN A 116 1.82 -18.48 -2.83
N SER A 117 2.54 -18.37 -1.72
CA SER A 117 2.53 -19.36 -0.64
C SER A 117 1.40 -19.19 0.40
N GLY A 118 0.52 -18.19 0.24
CA GLY A 118 -0.58 -17.91 1.19
C GLY A 118 -0.11 -17.34 2.53
N GLY A 119 1.07 -16.71 2.58
CA GLY A 119 1.72 -16.33 3.84
C GLY A 119 1.50 -14.89 4.31
N LEU A 120 0.54 -14.14 3.75
CA LEU A 120 0.37 -12.69 3.93
C LEU A 120 -0.94 -12.29 4.62
#